data_AF-F9WAI5-F1
#
_entry.id   AF-F9WAI5-F1
#
_cell.length_a   1.000
_cell.length_b   1.000
_cell.length_c   1.000
_cell.angle_alpha   90.00
_cell.angle_beta   90.00
_cell.angle_gamma   90.00
#
_symmetry.space_group_name_H-M   'P 1'
#
loop_
_entity.id
_entity.type
_entity.pdbx_description
1 polymer ?
#
loop_
_entity_poly.entity_id
_entity_poly.type
_entity_poly.pdbx_seq_one_letter_code
_entity_poly.pdbx_strand_id
1 'polypeptide(L)'
;MVMKVCMVTMMLMVIAMRIGIATETKADHNRENHDVLCGILGAAVNKWKRVGHGPAKKALAQAIFGNTEGGNLEDLKRGIPSEYKDPGKRDNWCRSCTFNDHTYPGKSITHDLLCLCTLGSNDNAFPDIASTLCGRSRADLAGVSGNTKGWSFGSDGQEHLKKTWEKVITPCLQNAAGVTIEHALKNLTESLRNRDTLSWASSHSGNCGGQSYRETICVDYSSWCLQNKHSPQWWNDFASVLSTQDFKQAEPSSSVSVESKPNGDKPRYRRSRRNSVSPSQTMQHSEYDNPQNDATETNPISHLSKKEDGSMFTRTIWILNPAFLI
;
A
#
# COMPACT_ATOMS: atom_id res chain seq x y z
N MET A 1 19.65 65.60 -17.87
CA MET A 1 18.53 64.73 -18.30
C MET A 1 18.79 63.25 -17.99
N VAL A 2 19.94 62.69 -18.40
CA VAL A 2 20.37 61.28 -18.20
C VAL A 2 20.09 60.71 -16.80
N MET A 3 20.43 61.44 -15.73
CA MET A 3 20.31 60.94 -14.34
C MET A 3 18.87 60.58 -13.91
N LYS A 4 17.84 61.24 -14.49
CA LYS A 4 16.43 60.90 -14.20
C LYS A 4 15.99 59.59 -14.89
N VAL A 5 16.57 59.28 -16.05
CA VAL A 5 16.27 58.05 -16.80
C VAL A 5 16.82 56.82 -16.05
N CYS A 6 18.05 56.88 -15.54
CA CYS A 6 18.64 55.79 -14.76
C CYS A 6 17.89 55.50 -13.46
N MET A 7 17.31 56.51 -12.80
CA MET A 7 16.53 56.30 -11.58
C MET A 7 15.20 55.57 -11.87
N VAL A 8 14.54 55.92 -12.98
CA VAL A 8 13.28 55.27 -13.40
C VAL A 8 13.54 53.82 -13.84
N THR A 9 14.61 53.53 -14.59
CA THR A 9 14.94 52.16 -14.99
C THR A 9 15.37 51.27 -13.81
N MET A 10 16.10 51.82 -12.83
CA MET A 10 16.38 51.13 -11.56
C MET A 10 15.10 50.81 -10.78
N MET A 11 14.16 51.76 -10.66
CA MET A 11 12.89 51.51 -9.99
C MET A 11 12.05 50.43 -10.70
N LEU A 12 12.00 50.45 -12.03
CA LEU A 12 11.27 49.43 -12.81
C LEU A 12 11.88 48.04 -12.66
N MET A 13 13.22 47.90 -12.58
CA MET A 13 13.85 46.60 -12.29
C MET A 13 13.54 46.09 -10.87
N VAL A 14 13.51 46.97 -9.87
CA VAL A 14 13.14 46.58 -8.49
C VAL A 14 11.66 46.17 -8.40
N ILE A 15 10.77 46.82 -9.15
CA ILE A 15 9.36 46.42 -9.26
C ILE A 15 9.22 45.07 -9.99
N ALA A 16 9.95 44.87 -11.10
CA ALA A 16 9.94 43.59 -11.83
C ALA A 16 10.45 42.42 -10.98
N MET A 17 11.48 42.61 -10.15
CA MET A 17 11.96 41.60 -9.19
C MET A 17 10.99 41.31 -8.04
N ARG A 18 10.01 42.18 -7.77
CA ARG A 18 8.94 41.93 -6.78
C ARG A 18 7.76 41.14 -7.38
N ILE A 19 7.61 41.13 -8.70
CA ILE A 19 6.72 40.19 -9.41
C ILE A 19 7.51 38.90 -9.67
N GLY A 20 8.01 38.30 -8.60
CA GLY A 20 8.32 36.87 -8.62
C GLY A 20 7.01 36.15 -8.86
N ILE A 21 6.82 35.62 -10.07
CA ILE A 21 5.69 34.75 -10.37
C ILE A 21 5.86 33.53 -9.46
N ALA A 22 5.15 33.53 -8.33
CA ALA A 22 4.86 32.32 -7.60
C ALA A 22 4.05 31.45 -8.56
N THR A 23 4.74 30.58 -9.29
CA THR A 23 4.10 29.45 -9.94
C THR A 23 3.46 28.66 -8.82
N GLU A 24 2.14 28.75 -8.69
CA GLU A 24 1.38 27.94 -7.74
C GLU A 24 1.65 26.48 -8.08
N THR A 25 2.62 25.88 -7.39
CA THR A 25 2.90 24.46 -7.44
C THR A 25 1.70 23.77 -6.82
N LYS A 26 0.78 23.33 -7.68
CA LYS A 26 -0.42 22.57 -7.30
C LYS A 26 -0.03 21.52 -6.28
N ALA A 27 -0.51 21.67 -5.05
CA ALA A 27 -0.11 20.79 -3.96
C ALA A 27 -0.76 19.41 -4.17
N ASP A 28 0.05 18.38 -4.41
CA ASP A 28 -0.40 17.00 -4.50
C ASP A 28 -0.03 16.26 -3.20
N HIS A 29 -0.95 16.26 -2.24
CA HIS A 29 -0.69 15.67 -0.92
C HIS A 29 -0.52 14.15 -1.03
N ASN A 30 0.42 13.59 -0.26
CA ASN A 30 0.81 12.17 -0.30
C ASN A 30 1.24 11.61 -1.66
N ARG A 31 1.57 12.46 -2.66
CA ARG A 31 1.89 11.99 -4.01
C ARG A 31 3.04 10.99 -4.07
N GLU A 32 4.16 11.30 -3.43
CA GLU A 32 5.35 10.46 -3.43
C GLU A 32 5.07 9.11 -2.73
N ASN A 33 4.40 9.14 -1.57
CA ASN A 33 3.97 7.96 -0.83
C ASN A 33 3.03 7.07 -1.67
N HIS A 34 2.06 7.69 -2.36
CA HIS A 34 1.18 7.02 -3.31
C HIS A 34 1.96 6.34 -4.43
N ASP A 35 2.87 7.04 -5.10
CA ASP A 35 3.59 6.48 -6.26
C ASP A 35 4.49 5.30 -5.86
N VAL A 36 5.10 5.34 -4.66
CA VAL A 36 5.84 4.20 -4.08
C VAL A 36 4.90 3.01 -3.79
N LEU A 37 3.83 3.23 -3.03
CA LEU A 37 2.89 2.16 -2.64
C LEU A 37 2.12 1.58 -3.83
N CYS A 38 1.73 2.41 -4.79
CA CYS A 38 1.07 2.01 -6.02
C CYS A 38 2.01 1.15 -6.91
N GLY A 39 3.28 1.57 -7.03
CA GLY A 39 4.30 0.82 -7.76
C GLY A 39 4.58 -0.56 -7.17
N ILE A 40 4.74 -0.65 -5.84
CA ILE A 40 4.98 -1.94 -5.17
C ILE A 40 3.74 -2.83 -5.16
N LEU A 41 2.51 -2.27 -5.09
CA LEU A 41 1.27 -3.03 -5.25
C LEU A 41 1.16 -3.64 -6.65
N GLY A 42 1.39 -2.86 -7.71
CA GLY A 42 1.36 -3.35 -9.09
C GLY A 42 2.39 -4.47 -9.34
N ALA A 43 3.61 -4.31 -8.83
CA ALA A 43 4.66 -5.32 -8.90
C ALA A 43 4.30 -6.60 -8.10
N ALA A 44 3.77 -6.45 -6.88
CA ALA A 44 3.31 -7.57 -6.06
C ALA A 44 2.17 -8.36 -6.74
N VAL A 45 1.18 -7.66 -7.30
CA VAL A 45 0.06 -8.25 -8.06
C VAL A 45 0.55 -9.02 -9.30
N ASN A 46 1.55 -8.51 -10.00
CA ASN A 46 2.14 -9.22 -11.14
C ASN A 46 2.85 -10.51 -10.72
N LYS A 47 3.62 -10.46 -9.64
CA LYS A 47 4.30 -11.65 -9.13
C LYS A 47 3.32 -12.67 -8.54
N TRP A 48 2.28 -12.21 -7.86
CA TRP A 48 1.25 -13.06 -7.26
C TRP A 48 0.62 -14.02 -8.28
N LYS A 49 0.43 -13.56 -9.52
CA LYS A 49 -0.08 -14.38 -10.64
C LYS A 49 0.91 -15.46 -11.11
N ARG A 50 2.23 -15.25 -10.92
CA ARG A 50 3.30 -16.12 -11.43
C ARG A 50 3.90 -17.07 -10.39
N VAL A 51 3.90 -16.69 -9.11
CA VAL A 51 4.54 -17.50 -8.07
C VAL A 51 3.65 -18.65 -7.61
N GLY A 52 4.27 -19.83 -7.45
CA GLY A 52 3.65 -21.03 -6.88
C GLY A 52 3.39 -20.90 -5.39
N HIS A 53 2.92 -21.98 -4.76
CA HIS A 53 2.66 -22.03 -3.32
C HIS A 53 3.97 -21.94 -2.52
N GLY A 54 3.90 -21.42 -1.29
CA GLY A 54 5.04 -21.30 -0.36
C GLY A 54 5.06 -19.97 0.41
N PRO A 55 6.14 -19.68 1.15
CA PRO A 55 6.32 -18.42 1.87
C PRO A 55 6.20 -17.19 0.95
N ALA A 56 6.76 -17.29 -0.25
CA ALA A 56 6.64 -16.32 -1.33
C ALA A 56 5.19 -15.95 -1.66
N LYS A 57 4.30 -16.95 -1.73
CA LYS A 57 2.87 -16.74 -1.90
C LYS A 57 2.30 -16.01 -0.69
N LYS A 58 2.51 -16.53 0.53
CA LYS A 58 1.96 -15.98 1.77
C LYS A 58 2.36 -14.52 2.05
N ALA A 59 3.59 -14.13 1.75
CA ALA A 59 4.05 -12.74 1.91
C ALA A 59 3.37 -11.79 0.89
N LEU A 60 3.26 -12.19 -0.38
CA LEU A 60 2.48 -11.43 -1.37
C LEU A 60 0.98 -11.39 -1.02
N ALA A 61 0.42 -12.48 -0.49
CA ALA A 61 -0.96 -12.55 -0.03
C ALA A 61 -1.22 -11.49 1.04
N GLN A 62 -0.38 -11.44 2.07
CA GLN A 62 -0.45 -10.46 3.14
C GLN A 62 -0.37 -9.03 2.60
N ALA A 63 0.58 -8.75 1.71
CA ALA A 63 0.78 -7.41 1.15
C ALA A 63 -0.37 -6.92 0.24
N ILE A 64 -1.08 -7.82 -0.46
CA ILE A 64 -2.17 -7.46 -1.39
C ILE A 64 -3.53 -7.48 -0.68
N PHE A 65 -3.82 -8.55 0.07
CA PHE A 65 -5.15 -8.87 0.62
C PHE A 65 -5.24 -8.75 2.14
N GLY A 66 -4.15 -8.44 2.84
CA GLY A 66 -4.14 -8.28 4.30
C GLY A 66 -4.17 -9.60 5.10
N ASN A 67 -4.08 -10.74 4.42
CA ASN A 67 -4.09 -12.06 5.04
C ASN A 67 -3.18 -13.02 4.26
N THR A 68 -2.67 -14.07 4.90
CA THR A 68 -1.69 -14.99 4.27
C THR A 68 -2.31 -16.07 3.38
N GLU A 69 -3.64 -16.24 3.41
CA GLU A 69 -4.38 -17.17 2.54
C GLU A 69 -4.56 -16.58 1.13
N GLY A 70 -4.67 -15.25 1.06
CA GLY A 70 -4.78 -14.46 -0.16
C GLY A 70 -6.22 -14.06 -0.45
N GLY A 71 -6.65 -14.29 -1.68
CA GLY A 71 -7.99 -13.93 -2.13
C GLY A 71 -8.09 -13.83 -3.65
N ASN A 72 -9.26 -13.42 -4.12
CA ASN A 72 -9.52 -13.22 -5.54
C ASN A 72 -9.20 -11.78 -5.96
N LEU A 73 -8.22 -11.63 -6.84
CA LEU A 73 -7.80 -10.32 -7.38
C LEU A 73 -8.92 -9.63 -8.16
N GLU A 74 -9.80 -10.37 -8.84
CA GLU A 74 -10.90 -9.79 -9.61
C GLU A 74 -12.08 -9.35 -8.73
N ASP A 75 -12.22 -9.88 -7.51
CA ASP A 75 -13.15 -9.34 -6.52
C ASP A 75 -12.56 -8.06 -5.89
N LEU A 76 -11.26 -8.06 -5.56
CA LEU A 76 -10.52 -6.91 -5.03
C LEU A 76 -10.53 -5.69 -5.99
N LYS A 77 -10.50 -5.93 -7.30
CA LYS A 77 -10.67 -4.89 -8.33
C LYS A 77 -12.11 -4.43 -8.54
N ARG A 78 -13.10 -5.30 -8.30
CA ARG A 78 -14.52 -5.02 -8.59
C ARG A 78 -15.13 -4.04 -7.59
N GLY A 79 -14.64 -4.04 -6.35
CA GLY A 79 -15.10 -3.10 -5.34
C GLY A 79 -14.33 -3.21 -4.04
N ILE A 80 -14.65 -2.28 -3.14
CA ILE A 80 -14.06 -2.24 -1.81
C ILE A 80 -14.48 -3.48 -0.99
N PRO A 81 -13.55 -4.15 -0.30
CA PRO A 81 -13.84 -5.26 0.60
C PRO A 81 -14.87 -4.91 1.69
N SER A 82 -15.56 -5.93 2.20
CA SER A 82 -16.69 -5.80 3.13
C SER A 82 -16.34 -5.10 4.44
N GLU A 83 -15.16 -5.36 4.97
CA GLU A 83 -14.63 -4.81 6.22
C GLU A 83 -14.47 -3.29 6.20
N TYR A 84 -14.38 -2.67 5.01
CA TYR A 84 -14.31 -1.21 4.86
C TYR A 84 -15.66 -0.56 4.57
N LYS A 85 -16.75 -1.34 4.47
CA LYS A 85 -18.09 -0.79 4.18
C LYS A 85 -18.73 -0.09 5.37
N ASP A 86 -18.31 -0.41 6.60
CA ASP A 86 -18.71 0.31 7.80
C ASP A 86 -17.47 1.00 8.42
N PRO A 87 -17.21 2.29 8.08
CA PRO A 87 -16.02 2.96 8.54
C PRO A 87 -15.99 3.12 10.07
N GLY A 88 -14.99 2.51 10.68
CA GLY A 88 -14.60 2.83 12.05
C GLY A 88 -13.97 4.22 12.17
N LYS A 89 -13.52 4.57 13.38
CA LYS A 89 -12.70 5.77 13.58
C LYS A 89 -11.41 5.65 12.77
N ARG A 90 -11.08 6.67 11.97
CA ARG A 90 -9.91 6.62 11.08
C ARG A 90 -8.60 6.42 11.83
N ASP A 91 -8.44 7.04 13.00
CA ASP A 91 -7.26 6.85 13.87
C ASP A 91 -7.09 5.39 14.32
N ASN A 92 -8.20 4.66 14.55
CA ASN A 92 -8.14 3.25 14.91
C ASN A 92 -7.62 2.36 13.76
N TRP A 93 -7.82 2.78 12.50
CA TRP A 93 -7.41 1.99 11.32
C TRP A 93 -6.07 2.46 10.76
N CYS A 94 -5.75 3.75 10.84
CA CYS A 94 -4.56 4.35 10.22
C CYS A 94 -3.43 4.67 11.21
N ARG A 95 -3.59 4.38 12.51
CA ARG A 95 -2.57 4.60 13.55
C ARG A 95 -2.46 3.47 14.58
N SER A 96 -3.60 2.93 15.02
CA SER A 96 -3.63 1.94 16.11
C SER A 96 -3.60 0.49 15.61
N CYS A 97 -2.69 -0.30 16.18
CA CYS A 97 -2.67 -1.77 16.03
C CYS A 97 -3.20 -2.49 17.29
N THR A 98 -3.90 -1.80 18.18
CA THR A 98 -4.49 -2.38 19.40
C THR A 98 -6.01 -2.44 19.38
N PHE A 99 -6.66 -1.87 18.35
CA PHE A 99 -8.12 -1.77 18.29
C PHE A 99 -8.78 -3.05 17.74
N ASN A 100 -8.26 -3.62 16.65
CA ASN A 100 -8.65 -4.93 16.13
C ASN A 100 -7.53 -5.54 15.25
N ASP A 101 -7.71 -6.78 14.81
CA ASP A 101 -6.82 -7.57 13.95
C ASP A 101 -7.22 -7.56 12.46
N HIS A 102 -8.35 -6.94 12.12
CA HIS A 102 -8.90 -6.90 10.76
C HIS A 102 -8.46 -5.65 9.97
N THR A 103 -8.39 -4.49 10.62
CA THR A 103 -8.16 -3.15 10.04
C THR A 103 -7.20 -2.36 10.93
N TYR A 104 -5.91 -2.40 10.60
CA TYR A 104 -4.84 -1.71 11.32
C TYR A 104 -3.78 -1.22 10.32
N PRO A 105 -2.97 -0.20 10.65
CA PRO A 105 -1.98 0.32 9.72
C PRO A 105 -0.92 -0.75 9.47
N GLY A 106 -0.64 -1.02 8.19
CA GLY A 106 0.34 -2.04 7.79
C GLY A 106 -0.26 -3.42 7.61
N LYS A 107 -1.59 -3.55 7.67
CA LYS A 107 -2.32 -4.78 7.29
C LYS A 107 -1.94 -5.22 5.87
N SER A 108 -1.99 -4.29 4.92
CA SER A 108 -1.67 -4.50 3.50
C SER A 108 -1.33 -3.17 2.82
N ILE A 109 -0.71 -3.23 1.63
CA ILE A 109 -0.46 -2.04 0.80
C ILE A 109 -1.77 -1.37 0.40
N THR A 110 -2.83 -2.17 0.15
CA THR A 110 -4.18 -1.68 -0.15
C THR A 110 -4.81 -0.93 1.02
N HIS A 111 -4.57 -1.36 2.26
CA HIS A 111 -5.00 -0.65 3.47
C HIS A 111 -4.25 0.67 3.64
N ASP A 112 -2.93 0.66 3.46
CA ASP A 112 -2.11 1.86 3.64
C ASP A 112 -2.41 2.94 2.58
N LEU A 113 -2.65 2.54 1.33
CA LEU A 113 -3.18 3.42 0.28
C LEU A 113 -4.57 3.98 0.63
N LEU A 114 -5.46 3.17 1.21
CA LEU A 114 -6.79 3.60 1.62
C LEU A 114 -6.70 4.69 2.70
N CYS A 115 -5.84 4.50 3.70
CA CYS A 115 -5.55 5.50 4.70
C CYS A 115 -4.89 6.76 4.13
N LEU A 116 -3.87 6.64 3.27
CA LEU A 116 -3.16 7.79 2.71
C LEU A 116 -3.96 8.63 1.72
N CYS A 117 -4.93 8.03 1.03
CA CYS A 117 -5.59 8.67 -0.12
C CYS A 117 -7.09 8.89 0.04
N THR A 118 -7.66 8.60 1.22
CA THR A 118 -9.07 8.93 1.55
C THR A 118 -9.16 10.29 2.25
N LEU A 119 -10.19 11.06 1.89
CA LEU A 119 -10.50 12.34 2.52
C LEU A 119 -10.90 12.17 3.98
N GLY A 120 -10.26 12.95 4.84
CA GLY A 120 -10.73 13.23 6.19
C GLY A 120 -11.81 14.31 6.20
N SER A 121 -12.25 14.72 7.39
CA SER A 121 -13.28 15.73 7.56
C SER A 121 -12.88 17.11 7.03
N ASN A 122 -13.88 17.88 6.62
CA ASN A 122 -13.78 19.27 6.14
C ASN A 122 -12.95 19.47 4.87
N ASP A 123 -12.70 18.43 4.06
CA ASP A 123 -11.87 18.50 2.85
C ASP A 123 -10.45 19.09 3.07
N ASN A 124 -9.94 19.04 4.31
CA ASN A 124 -8.70 19.68 4.76
C ASN A 124 -7.42 19.24 4.00
N ALA A 125 -7.51 18.21 3.16
CA ALA A 125 -6.47 17.79 2.22
C ALA A 125 -6.21 18.81 1.09
N PHE A 126 -7.17 19.69 0.79
CA PHE A 126 -7.18 20.56 -0.37
C PHE A 126 -7.19 22.05 0.02
N PRO A 127 -6.03 22.71 0.19
CA PRO A 127 -5.98 24.14 0.54
C PRO A 127 -6.59 25.05 -0.54
N ASP A 128 -6.69 24.58 -1.78
CA ASP A 128 -7.32 25.30 -2.90
C ASP A 128 -8.14 24.34 -3.80
N ILE A 129 -8.51 24.80 -5.01
CA ILE A 129 -9.28 24.03 -6.00
C ILE A 129 -8.37 23.19 -6.92
N ALA A 130 -7.12 23.60 -7.12
CA ALA A 130 -6.15 22.96 -8.01
C ALA A 130 -5.32 21.85 -7.32
N SER A 131 -5.34 21.82 -5.99
CA SER A 131 -4.73 20.81 -5.13
C SER A 131 -5.32 19.43 -5.35
N THR A 132 -4.50 18.41 -5.14
CA THR A 132 -4.86 16.99 -5.28
C THR A 132 -4.43 16.18 -4.06
N LEU A 133 -5.04 15.00 -3.89
CA LEU A 133 -4.63 13.98 -2.93
C LEU A 133 -4.29 12.72 -3.72
N CYS A 134 -3.06 12.22 -3.62
CA CYS A 134 -2.58 11.07 -4.39
C CYS A 134 -2.86 11.18 -5.91
N GLY A 135 -2.70 12.37 -6.48
CA GLY A 135 -2.98 12.66 -7.89
C GLY A 135 -4.47 12.67 -8.27
N ARG A 136 -5.38 12.78 -7.29
CA ARG A 136 -6.84 12.87 -7.49
C ARG A 136 -7.41 14.19 -7.03
N SER A 137 -8.38 14.70 -7.79
CA SER A 137 -9.09 15.93 -7.42
C SER A 137 -10.06 15.68 -6.27
N ARG A 138 -10.51 16.76 -5.63
CA ARG A 138 -11.60 16.75 -4.64
C ARG A 138 -12.84 15.99 -5.14
N ALA A 139 -13.25 16.25 -6.38
CA ALA A 139 -14.43 15.62 -6.99
C ALA A 139 -14.25 14.11 -7.26
N ASP A 140 -13.04 13.66 -7.63
CA ASP A 140 -12.75 12.23 -7.83
C ASP A 140 -12.97 11.40 -6.55
N LEU A 141 -12.73 12.02 -5.39
CA LEU A 141 -12.82 11.42 -4.06
C LEU A 141 -14.14 11.75 -3.32
N ALA A 142 -15.17 12.23 -4.05
CA ALA A 142 -16.46 12.70 -3.52
C ALA A 142 -16.39 13.83 -2.48
N GLY A 143 -15.28 14.57 -2.41
CA GLY A 143 -15.22 15.83 -1.66
C GLY A 143 -16.08 16.92 -2.31
N VAL A 144 -16.63 17.80 -1.49
CA VAL A 144 -17.47 18.93 -1.92
C VAL A 144 -17.08 20.13 -1.08
N SER A 145 -16.71 21.24 -1.72
CA SER A 145 -16.25 22.45 -1.02
C SER A 145 -17.28 22.92 0.02
N GLY A 146 -16.85 23.10 1.27
CA GLY A 146 -17.71 23.47 2.40
C GLY A 146 -18.46 22.30 3.06
N ASN A 147 -18.29 21.06 2.60
CA ASN A 147 -18.78 19.87 3.28
C ASN A 147 -17.86 19.51 4.46
N THR A 148 -18.44 19.24 5.63
CA THR A 148 -17.70 18.79 6.82
C THR A 148 -17.52 17.28 6.88
N LYS A 149 -18.31 16.53 6.11
CA LYS A 149 -18.22 15.07 6.01
C LYS A 149 -16.89 14.64 5.39
N GLY A 150 -16.47 13.44 5.77
CA GLY A 150 -15.16 12.89 5.48
C GLY A 150 -14.86 11.77 6.46
N TRP A 151 -13.87 10.93 6.16
CA TRP A 151 -13.53 9.82 7.04
C TRP A 151 -12.68 10.28 8.22
N SER A 152 -13.32 10.46 9.37
CA SER A 152 -12.63 10.62 10.66
C SER A 152 -13.29 9.81 11.78
N PHE A 153 -14.62 9.86 11.86
CA PHE A 153 -15.42 9.10 12.81
C PHE A 153 -16.70 8.55 12.15
N GLY A 154 -16.98 7.27 12.35
CA GLY A 154 -18.24 6.65 11.95
C GLY A 154 -18.50 6.62 10.43
N SER A 155 -19.78 6.45 10.08
CA SER A 155 -20.24 6.11 8.73
C SER A 155 -20.02 7.18 7.65
N ASP A 156 -19.75 8.43 8.01
CA ASP A 156 -19.58 9.55 7.06
C ASP A 156 -18.36 9.36 6.10
N GLY A 157 -17.47 8.42 6.38
CA GLY A 157 -16.36 8.06 5.49
C GLY A 157 -16.72 7.14 4.30
N GLN A 158 -17.91 6.53 4.27
CA GLN A 158 -18.20 5.39 3.39
C GLN A 158 -18.06 5.70 1.89
N GLU A 159 -18.57 6.85 1.44
CA GLU A 159 -18.48 7.23 0.02
C GLU A 159 -17.03 7.58 -0.37
N HIS A 160 -16.30 8.30 0.48
CA HIS A 160 -14.90 8.64 0.26
C HIS A 160 -14.00 7.40 0.19
N LEU A 161 -14.21 6.41 1.07
CA LEU A 161 -13.51 5.13 1.03
C LEU A 161 -13.78 4.39 -0.28
N LYS A 162 -15.05 4.30 -0.70
CA LYS A 162 -15.45 3.68 -1.97
C LYS A 162 -14.80 4.38 -3.16
N LYS A 163 -14.73 5.72 -3.17
CA LYS A 163 -14.12 6.50 -4.24
C LYS A 163 -12.60 6.41 -4.26
N THR A 164 -11.95 6.37 -3.10
CA THR A 164 -10.51 6.09 -2.99
C THR A 164 -10.20 4.71 -3.54
N TRP A 165 -11.01 3.70 -3.21
CA TRP A 165 -10.85 2.36 -3.78
C TRP A 165 -11.01 2.37 -5.31
N GLU A 166 -12.06 3.00 -5.83
CA GLU A 166 -12.35 3.10 -7.27
C GLU A 166 -11.28 3.87 -8.05
N LYS A 167 -10.80 5.00 -7.53
CA LYS A 167 -9.94 5.96 -8.26
C LYS A 167 -8.46 5.84 -7.96
N VAL A 168 -8.06 5.28 -6.83
CA VAL A 168 -6.65 5.16 -6.41
C VAL A 168 -6.23 3.69 -6.43
N ILE A 169 -6.85 2.86 -5.60
CA ILE A 169 -6.39 1.48 -5.35
C ILE A 169 -6.64 0.58 -6.56
N THR A 170 -7.83 0.62 -7.17
CA THR A 170 -8.16 -0.21 -8.33
C THR A 170 -7.22 0.05 -9.52
N PRO A 171 -6.88 1.30 -9.88
CA PRO A 171 -5.81 1.58 -10.84
C PRO A 171 -4.45 0.98 -10.47
N CYS A 172 -4.04 0.98 -9.20
CA CYS A 172 -2.79 0.33 -8.78
C CYS A 172 -2.83 -1.21 -8.87
N LEU A 173 -4.00 -1.82 -8.66
CA LEU A 173 -4.23 -3.27 -8.84
C LEU A 173 -4.28 -3.70 -10.33
N GLN A 174 -4.64 -2.76 -11.22
CA GLN A 174 -4.70 -2.99 -12.66
C GLN A 174 -3.36 -2.67 -13.34
N ASN A 175 -2.75 -1.55 -12.97
CA ASN A 175 -1.50 -1.07 -13.53
C ASN A 175 -0.33 -1.82 -12.91
N ALA A 176 0.02 -2.90 -13.60
CA ALA A 176 1.40 -3.24 -13.87
C ALA A 176 2.16 -2.05 -14.50
N ALA A 177 2.42 -0.98 -13.72
CA ALA A 177 3.48 -0.04 -14.09
C ALA A 177 4.74 -0.88 -14.36
N GLY A 178 5.48 -0.57 -15.44
CA GLY A 178 6.62 -1.38 -15.92
C GLY A 178 7.82 -1.48 -14.96
N VAL A 179 7.61 -1.06 -13.71
CA VAL A 179 8.48 -1.19 -12.55
C VAL A 179 8.59 -2.66 -12.18
N THR A 180 9.81 -3.19 -12.16
CA THR A 180 10.06 -4.56 -11.67
C THR A 180 9.93 -4.61 -10.15
N ILE A 181 9.78 -5.80 -9.57
CA ILE A 181 9.65 -5.95 -8.11
C ILE A 181 10.90 -5.45 -7.37
N GLU A 182 12.07 -5.59 -7.98
CA GLU A 182 13.36 -5.09 -7.48
C GLU A 182 13.41 -3.55 -7.48
N HIS A 183 12.92 -2.90 -8.54
CA HIS A 183 12.86 -1.43 -8.60
C HIS A 183 11.82 -0.88 -7.63
N ALA A 184 10.66 -1.52 -7.51
CA ALA A 184 9.64 -1.14 -6.55
C ALA A 184 10.13 -1.31 -5.09
N LEU A 185 10.85 -2.40 -4.80
CA LEU A 185 11.50 -2.61 -3.51
C LEU A 185 12.58 -1.58 -3.22
N LYS A 186 13.43 -1.26 -4.21
CA LYS A 186 14.44 -0.22 -4.06
C LYS A 186 13.80 1.12 -3.69
N ASN A 187 12.75 1.52 -4.42
CA ASN A 187 12.00 2.76 -4.13
C ASN A 187 11.38 2.73 -2.73
N LEU A 188 10.82 1.58 -2.31
CA LEU A 188 10.34 1.39 -0.94
C LEU A 188 11.49 1.60 0.05
N THR A 189 12.58 0.83 -0.02
CA THR A 189 13.74 0.96 0.89
C THR A 189 14.34 2.36 0.91
N GLU A 190 14.42 3.05 -0.24
CA GLU A 190 14.91 4.44 -0.31
C GLU A 190 13.98 5.44 0.38
N SER A 191 12.65 5.26 0.27
CA SER A 191 11.67 6.05 1.05
C SER A 191 11.79 5.84 2.57
N LEU A 192 12.40 4.72 3.01
CA LEU A 192 12.62 4.38 4.41
C LEU A 192 13.99 4.76 4.96
N ARG A 193 14.99 5.03 4.10
CA ARG A 193 16.40 5.22 4.52
C ARG A 193 16.67 6.37 5.50
N ASN A 194 15.69 7.24 5.73
CA ASN A 194 15.78 8.39 6.63
C ASN A 194 14.76 8.33 7.79
N ARG A 195 14.16 7.16 8.08
CA ARG A 195 13.14 7.01 9.15
C ARG A 195 13.33 5.70 9.92
N ASP A 196 13.32 5.77 11.25
CA ASP A 196 13.43 4.59 12.13
C ASP A 196 12.17 3.69 12.09
N THR A 197 11.05 4.25 11.65
CA THR A 197 9.80 3.53 11.41
C THR A 197 9.24 3.90 10.05
N LEU A 198 8.38 3.04 9.51
CA LEU A 198 7.79 3.19 8.18
C LEU A 198 6.80 4.36 8.07
N SER A 199 6.62 5.17 9.11
CA SER A 199 5.51 6.13 9.24
C SER A 199 5.42 7.06 8.03
N TRP A 200 4.26 7.05 7.37
CA TRP A 200 3.91 7.95 6.27
C TRP A 200 3.31 9.27 6.77
N ALA A 201 3.32 9.51 8.09
CA ALA A 201 2.96 10.78 8.70
C ALA A 201 4.00 11.87 8.41
N SER A 202 3.53 13.11 8.28
CA SER A 202 4.38 14.29 8.04
C SER A 202 5.14 14.76 9.29
N SER A 203 4.82 14.21 10.48
CA SER A 203 5.49 14.54 11.74
C SER A 203 5.45 13.38 12.74
N HIS A 204 6.38 13.39 13.69
CA HIS A 204 6.44 12.45 14.83
C HIS A 204 5.27 12.60 15.84
N SER A 205 4.36 13.55 15.65
CA SER A 205 3.20 13.76 16.55
C SER A 205 1.90 13.06 16.07
N GLY A 206 1.89 12.50 14.85
CA GLY A 206 1.19 11.26 14.51
C GLY A 206 -0.34 11.19 14.70
N ASN A 207 -1.11 12.27 14.53
CA ASN A 207 -2.58 12.13 14.47
C ASN A 207 -3.03 11.71 13.06
N CYS A 208 -3.20 10.41 12.81
CA CYS A 208 -3.81 9.93 11.56
C CYS A 208 -5.33 9.76 11.65
N GLY A 209 -6.01 10.64 12.39
CA GLY A 209 -7.47 10.67 12.53
C GLY A 209 -8.23 11.46 11.46
N GLY A 210 -7.57 12.35 10.70
CA GLY A 210 -8.18 13.06 9.57
C GLY A 210 -9.11 14.24 9.91
N GLN A 211 -9.05 14.81 11.12
CA GLN A 211 -9.98 15.87 11.54
C GLN A 211 -9.55 17.31 11.14
N SER A 212 -8.24 17.61 11.19
CA SER A 212 -7.79 19.01 11.36
C SER A 212 -7.01 19.59 10.19
N TYR A 213 -6.07 18.84 9.62
CA TYR A 213 -5.16 19.31 8.57
C TYR A 213 -4.78 18.17 7.62
N ARG A 214 -4.28 18.48 6.41
CA ARG A 214 -3.83 17.45 5.45
C ARG A 214 -2.77 16.51 6.02
N GLU A 215 -1.92 16.99 6.91
CA GLU A 215 -0.88 16.20 7.60
C GLU A 215 -1.49 15.10 8.50
N THR A 216 -2.78 15.22 8.85
CA THR A 216 -3.53 14.15 9.52
C THR A 216 -4.06 13.08 8.56
N ILE A 217 -3.99 13.30 7.24
CA ILE A 217 -4.22 12.28 6.21
C ILE A 217 -2.92 11.52 6.02
N CYS A 218 -2.66 10.59 6.93
CA CYS A 218 -1.47 9.77 7.00
C CYS A 218 -1.78 8.30 7.34
N VAL A 219 -0.72 7.49 7.33
CA VAL A 219 -0.62 6.21 8.03
C VAL A 219 0.54 6.33 9.01
N ASP A 220 0.33 5.95 10.26
CA ASP A 220 1.38 5.90 11.28
C ASP A 220 1.49 4.50 11.88
N TYR A 221 2.70 3.98 11.93
CA TYR A 221 3.00 2.67 12.48
C TYR A 221 3.64 2.86 13.85
N SER A 222 2.77 3.09 14.83
CA SER A 222 3.19 3.29 16.22
C SER A 222 4.11 2.15 16.70
N SER A 223 4.97 2.42 17.70
CA SER A 223 5.90 1.41 18.23
C SER A 223 5.20 0.12 18.72
N TRP A 224 3.92 0.19 19.05
CA TRP A 224 3.05 -0.95 19.35
C TRP A 224 2.75 -1.83 18.13
N CYS A 225 2.55 -1.25 16.94
CA CYS A 225 2.36 -2.00 15.69
C CYS A 225 3.56 -2.90 15.38
N LEU A 226 4.77 -2.39 15.60
CA LEU A 226 6.02 -3.13 15.34
C LEU A 226 6.26 -4.28 16.33
N GLN A 227 5.64 -4.22 17.52
CA GLN A 227 5.77 -5.23 18.58
C GLN A 227 4.59 -6.21 18.64
N ASN A 228 3.42 -5.85 18.08
CA ASN A 228 2.22 -6.67 18.16
C ASN A 228 2.23 -7.82 17.14
N LYS A 229 2.46 -9.04 17.63
CA LYS A 229 2.38 -10.27 16.82
C LYS A 229 0.99 -10.56 16.22
N HIS A 230 -0.07 -9.97 16.77
CA HIS A 230 -1.44 -10.07 16.24
C HIS A 230 -1.72 -9.08 15.09
N SER A 231 -0.80 -8.14 14.84
CA SER A 231 -0.89 -7.17 13.74
C SER A 231 0.32 -7.28 12.80
N PRO A 232 0.52 -8.43 12.13
CA PRO A 232 1.64 -8.62 11.21
C PRO A 232 1.68 -7.53 10.14
N GLN A 233 2.80 -6.81 10.09
CA GLN A 233 3.00 -5.72 9.14
C GLN A 233 3.46 -6.28 7.79
N TRP A 234 2.83 -5.87 6.69
CA TRP A 234 3.00 -6.53 5.39
C TRP A 234 4.44 -6.54 4.87
N TRP A 235 5.26 -5.53 5.22
CA TRP A 235 6.64 -5.44 4.73
C TRP A 235 7.62 -6.38 5.44
N ASN A 236 7.31 -6.85 6.66
CA ASN A 236 8.24 -7.60 7.52
C ASN A 236 8.81 -8.84 6.80
N ASP A 237 7.91 -9.69 6.29
CA ASP A 237 8.29 -10.89 5.55
C ASP A 237 8.41 -10.61 4.04
N PHE A 238 7.81 -9.54 3.54
CA PHE A 238 7.80 -9.22 2.12
C PHE A 238 9.21 -8.87 1.63
N ALA A 239 9.94 -7.92 2.24
CA ALA A 239 11.28 -7.57 1.77
C ALA A 239 12.28 -8.75 1.85
N SER A 240 12.19 -9.57 2.89
CA SER A 240 13.07 -10.73 3.10
C SER A 240 12.76 -11.86 2.10
N VAL A 241 11.49 -12.23 1.93
CA VAL A 241 11.05 -13.29 1.02
C VAL A 241 11.20 -12.90 -0.45
N LEU A 242 11.05 -11.62 -0.79
CA LEU A 242 11.34 -11.10 -2.13
C LEU A 242 12.83 -11.17 -2.51
N SER A 243 13.72 -11.28 -1.51
CA SER A 243 15.17 -11.35 -1.71
C SER A 243 15.71 -12.78 -1.89
N THR A 244 14.89 -13.82 -1.70
CA THR A 244 15.31 -15.23 -1.83
C THR A 244 15.46 -15.67 -3.29
N GLN A 245 16.15 -16.79 -3.53
CA GLN A 245 16.35 -17.31 -4.90
C GLN A 245 15.04 -17.77 -5.57
N ASP A 246 14.05 -18.24 -4.79
CA ASP A 246 12.71 -18.59 -5.26
C ASP A 246 12.05 -17.43 -6.03
N PHE A 247 12.38 -16.19 -5.63
CA PHE A 247 11.91 -14.99 -6.30
C PHE A 247 12.58 -14.72 -7.64
N LYS A 248 13.85 -15.11 -7.81
CA LYS A 248 14.61 -14.87 -9.04
C LYS A 248 14.27 -15.85 -10.17
N GLN A 249 13.80 -17.05 -9.85
CA GLN A 249 13.48 -18.09 -10.85
C GLN A 249 12.06 -18.00 -11.45
N ALA A 250 11.16 -17.21 -10.87
CA ALA A 250 9.78 -17.05 -11.37
C ALA A 250 9.63 -15.99 -12.50
N GLU A 251 10.73 -15.62 -13.16
CA GLU A 251 10.73 -14.95 -14.47
C GLU A 251 10.80 -16.03 -15.55
N PRO A 252 9.78 -16.19 -16.43
CA PRO A 252 9.90 -17.08 -17.57
C PRO A 252 10.96 -16.53 -18.52
N SER A 253 11.97 -17.35 -18.81
CA SER A 253 13.01 -17.05 -19.80
C SER A 253 12.36 -16.71 -21.14
N SER A 254 12.39 -15.42 -21.48
CA SER A 254 11.71 -14.91 -22.66
C SER A 254 12.41 -15.39 -23.93
N SER A 255 11.64 -16.08 -24.78
CA SER A 255 11.99 -16.49 -26.15
C SER A 255 13.30 -17.27 -26.35
N VAL A 256 13.21 -18.60 -26.27
CA VAL A 256 13.88 -19.42 -27.28
C VAL A 256 13.18 -19.14 -28.62
N SER A 257 13.86 -18.43 -29.51
CA SER A 257 13.38 -18.17 -30.87
C SER A 257 13.42 -19.46 -31.70
N VAL A 258 12.32 -20.21 -31.71
CA VAL A 258 12.14 -21.34 -32.65
C VAL A 258 11.85 -20.77 -34.03
N GLU A 259 12.92 -20.61 -34.80
CA GLU A 259 12.92 -20.15 -36.18
C GLU A 259 12.17 -21.14 -37.10
N SER A 260 10.87 -20.91 -37.24
CA SER A 260 9.99 -21.77 -38.04
C SER A 260 10.05 -21.38 -39.52
N LYS A 261 10.88 -22.08 -40.31
CA LYS A 261 10.90 -21.94 -41.77
C LYS A 261 9.54 -22.31 -42.38
N PRO A 262 8.99 -21.52 -43.32
CA PRO A 262 7.77 -21.87 -44.01
C PRO A 262 8.07 -22.77 -45.23
N ASN A 263 8.10 -24.09 -45.02
CA ASN A 263 7.89 -25.02 -46.14
C ASN A 263 6.38 -25.24 -46.29
N GLY A 264 5.83 -24.72 -47.38
CA GLY A 264 4.44 -24.97 -47.74
C GLY A 264 4.27 -26.34 -48.36
N ASP A 265 3.22 -27.06 -47.96
CA ASP A 265 2.56 -28.04 -48.84
C ASP A 265 1.07 -28.16 -48.46
N LYS A 266 0.21 -27.99 -49.47
CA LYS A 266 -1.16 -28.51 -49.51
C LYS A 266 -1.09 -29.88 -50.20
N PRO A 267 -2.04 -30.84 -50.05
CA PRO A 267 -3.46 -30.67 -49.70
C PRO A 267 -3.86 -31.64 -48.54
N ARG A 268 -5.12 -31.91 -48.15
CA ARG A 268 -6.28 -32.32 -48.97
C ARG A 268 -7.57 -32.36 -48.15
N TYR A 269 -8.65 -31.92 -48.76
CA TYR A 269 -10.01 -31.92 -48.20
C TYR A 269 -10.54 -33.36 -48.06
N ARG A 270 -11.06 -33.76 -46.89
CA ARG A 270 -11.93 -34.95 -46.78
C ARG A 270 -13.07 -34.81 -45.76
N ARG A 271 -14.11 -34.13 -46.25
CA ARG A 271 -15.55 -34.34 -46.05
C ARG A 271 -15.98 -35.41 -45.00
N SER A 272 -16.59 -34.91 -43.92
CA SER A 272 -17.80 -35.42 -43.25
C SER A 272 -17.88 -36.87 -42.76
N ARG A 273 -18.13 -37.02 -41.45
CA ARG A 273 -19.20 -37.92 -40.99
C ARG A 273 -19.98 -37.28 -39.82
N ARG A 274 -21.28 -37.11 -40.04
CA ARG A 274 -22.29 -36.71 -39.04
C ARG A 274 -22.78 -37.97 -38.30
N ASN A 275 -23.11 -37.83 -37.01
CA ASN A 275 -24.12 -38.53 -36.19
C ASN A 275 -23.69 -38.35 -34.71
N SER A 276 -24.22 -37.44 -33.90
CA SER A 276 -25.57 -37.38 -33.29
C SER A 276 -26.01 -38.70 -32.62
N VAL A 277 -25.98 -38.76 -31.29
CA VAL A 277 -27.05 -39.23 -30.36
C VAL A 277 -26.62 -38.94 -28.91
N SER A 278 -27.48 -38.24 -28.17
CA SER A 278 -27.65 -38.27 -26.69
C SER A 278 -29.05 -38.89 -26.45
N PRO A 279 -29.54 -39.22 -25.22
CA PRO A 279 -29.11 -38.75 -23.89
C PRO A 279 -29.21 -39.82 -22.75
N SER A 280 -29.34 -39.37 -21.49
CA SER A 280 -29.72 -40.15 -20.27
C SER A 280 -28.65 -41.12 -19.73
N GLN A 281 -28.55 -41.54 -18.46
CA GLN A 281 -29.14 -41.22 -17.12
C GLN A 281 -28.22 -41.93 -16.06
N THR A 282 -28.27 -41.83 -14.72
CA THR A 282 -29.07 -41.12 -13.70
C THR A 282 -28.22 -40.98 -12.41
N MET A 283 -28.71 -40.32 -11.35
CA MET A 283 -28.13 -40.20 -10.00
C MET A 283 -27.68 -41.51 -9.32
N GLN A 284 -26.67 -41.41 -8.44
CA GLN A 284 -26.61 -41.86 -7.03
C GLN A 284 -25.20 -41.50 -6.49
N HIS A 285 -24.86 -41.42 -5.20
CA HIS A 285 -25.47 -41.16 -3.87
C HIS A 285 -24.38 -41.60 -2.87
N SER A 286 -24.27 -40.95 -1.70
CA SER A 286 -23.27 -41.22 -0.63
C SER A 286 -21.78 -41.18 -1.08
N GLU A 287 -20.78 -41.06 -0.20
CA GLU A 287 -20.73 -41.28 1.25
C GLU A 287 -19.79 -40.27 1.95
N TYR A 288 -20.05 -40.03 3.23
CA TYR A 288 -19.09 -39.36 4.12
C TYR A 288 -18.03 -40.38 4.53
N ASP A 289 -16.74 -40.03 4.46
CA ASP A 289 -15.77 -40.65 5.35
C ASP A 289 -14.63 -39.70 5.71
N ASN A 290 -14.30 -39.67 7.01
CA ASN A 290 -13.28 -38.83 7.60
C ASN A 290 -12.45 -39.67 8.57
N PRO A 291 -11.20 -40.00 8.26
CA PRO A 291 -10.26 -40.54 9.23
C PRO A 291 -9.43 -39.42 9.86
N GLN A 292 -9.57 -39.32 11.17
CA GLN A 292 -8.70 -38.58 12.07
C GLN A 292 -7.33 -39.29 12.22
N ASN A 293 -6.38 -38.62 12.88
CA ASN A 293 -4.99 -39.04 13.18
C ASN A 293 -3.99 -38.70 12.03
N ASP A 294 -2.73 -38.37 12.30
CA ASP A 294 -1.94 -38.63 13.51
C ASP A 294 -1.00 -37.47 13.89
N ALA A 295 -0.48 -37.48 15.12
CA ALA A 295 0.46 -36.49 15.62
C ALA A 295 1.92 -36.86 15.26
N THR A 296 2.75 -35.87 14.93
CA THR A 296 4.21 -36.02 15.01
C THR A 296 4.86 -34.68 15.34
N GLU A 297 5.38 -34.56 16.56
CA GLU A 297 6.38 -33.55 16.90
C GLU A 297 7.68 -33.83 16.13
N THR A 298 8.21 -32.83 15.43
CA THR A 298 9.66 -32.72 15.22
C THR A 298 10.07 -31.26 15.16
N ASN A 299 10.65 -30.75 16.25
CA ASN A 299 11.55 -29.61 16.19
C ASN A 299 12.87 -30.05 15.54
N PRO A 300 13.49 -29.17 14.72
CA PRO A 300 14.94 -29.08 14.70
C PRO A 300 15.39 -27.65 14.98
N ILE A 301 16.12 -27.50 16.10
CA ILE A 301 17.00 -26.37 16.39
C ILE A 301 18.15 -26.38 15.37
N SER A 302 18.53 -25.21 14.84
CA SER A 302 19.92 -24.80 14.47
C SER A 302 19.90 -23.52 13.62
N HIS A 303 20.83 -22.58 13.63
CA HIS A 303 21.92 -22.14 14.53
C HIS A 303 22.70 -21.10 13.70
N LEU A 304 22.76 -19.82 14.10
CA LEU A 304 23.77 -18.82 13.71
C LEU A 304 23.46 -17.53 14.52
N SER A 305 24.10 -17.21 15.65
CA SER A 305 25.54 -16.93 15.90
C SER A 305 25.96 -15.60 15.23
N LYS A 306 26.52 -14.58 15.93
CA LYS A 306 27.05 -14.53 17.31
C LYS A 306 27.19 -13.09 17.84
N LYS A 307 27.15 -12.96 19.18
CA LYS A 307 27.87 -12.02 20.09
C LYS A 307 28.18 -10.58 19.66
N GLU A 308 27.86 -9.67 20.58
CA GLU A 308 28.91 -9.04 21.40
C GLU A 308 28.50 -9.00 22.89
N ASP A 309 29.46 -9.22 23.79
CA ASP A 309 29.31 -9.02 25.25
C ASP A 309 29.63 -7.53 25.55
N GLY A 310 29.19 -6.85 26.61
CA GLY A 310 28.37 -7.20 27.77
C GLY A 310 28.70 -6.23 28.91
N SER A 311 27.72 -5.78 29.71
CA SER A 311 27.98 -5.17 31.03
C SER A 311 26.68 -5.00 31.84
N MET A 312 26.63 -5.60 33.02
CA MET A 312 25.63 -5.25 34.03
C MET A 312 26.10 -3.99 34.77
N PHE A 313 25.36 -2.89 34.65
CA PHE A 313 25.39 -1.84 35.67
C PHE A 313 23.99 -1.44 36.12
N THR A 314 23.72 -1.84 37.36
CA THR A 314 22.74 -1.27 38.27
C THR A 314 22.67 0.25 38.17
N ARG A 315 21.49 0.81 37.84
CA ARG A 315 21.23 2.24 37.97
C ARG A 315 20.55 2.55 39.30
N THR A 316 21.37 3.05 40.23
CA THR A 316 20.94 3.57 41.53
C THR A 316 19.95 4.73 41.36
N ILE A 317 18.87 4.69 42.13
CA ILE A 317 17.89 5.79 42.23
C ILE A 317 18.54 6.93 43.03
N TRP A 318 18.74 8.09 42.40
CA TRP A 318 19.11 9.32 43.10
C TRP A 318 17.89 10.22 43.22
N ILE A 319 17.35 10.31 44.43
CA ILE A 319 16.41 11.34 44.84
C ILE A 319 17.25 12.54 45.28
N LEU A 320 16.98 13.73 44.75
CA LEU A 320 17.48 14.99 45.30
C LEU A 320 16.33 15.96 45.56
N ASN A 321 16.38 16.56 46.75
CA ASN A 321 15.36 17.47 47.27
C ASN A 321 15.27 18.78 46.50
N PRO A 322 14.09 19.41 46.45
CA PRO A 322 13.97 20.85 46.25
C PRO A 322 14.19 21.57 47.59
N ALA A 323 15.12 22.52 47.65
CA ALA A 323 15.26 23.41 48.79
C ALA A 323 15.82 24.79 48.37
N PHE A 324 15.08 25.83 48.72
CA PHE A 324 15.41 27.27 48.69
C PHE A 324 15.69 27.94 47.33
N LEU A 325 14.86 28.94 47.03
CA LEU A 325 15.26 30.34 47.24
C LEU A 325 14.04 31.19 47.61
N ILE A 326 14.07 31.73 48.84
CA ILE A 326 13.62 33.09 49.17
C ILE A 326 14.92 33.90 49.23
#